data_AF-A0A387BD78-F1
#
_entry.id   AF-A0A387BD78-F1
#
_cell.length_a   1.000
_cell.length_b   1.000
_cell.length_c   1.000
_cell.angle_alpha   90.00
_cell.angle_beta   90.00
_cell.angle_gamma   90.00
#
_symmetry.space_group_name_H-M   'P 1'
#
loop_
_entity.id
_entity.type
_entity.pdbx_description
1 polymer ?
#
loop_
_entity_poly.entity_id
_entity_poly.type
_entity_poly.pdbx_seq_one_letter_code
_entity_poly.pdbx_strand_id
1 'polypeptide(L)'
;MLNKSKKDLLNMELIEDRYFEEGNWGLKIRQTLAVLFSWIILIYPILVAINSSTSKPFWDFIFHWSFAEGRVFEHIVFSVLLKGGLGVILISTMFLIHNNYMEEHVFAKKKLYNEFQAENRTKVLNEIYTARFGKQEFRESIQYYIVAPEQNLPNHLIEEEFKKKGC
;
A
#
# COMPACT_ATOMS: atom_id res chain seq x y z
N MET A 1 -17.46 -26.38 -23.95
CA MET A 1 -16.27 -26.75 -23.17
C MET A 1 -15.34 -25.56 -22.85
N LEU A 2 -15.40 -24.42 -23.56
CA LEU A 2 -14.55 -23.24 -23.31
C LEU A 2 -14.86 -22.41 -22.05
N ASN A 3 -15.99 -22.66 -21.36
CA ASN A 3 -16.40 -21.85 -20.21
C ASN A 3 -15.71 -22.24 -18.89
N LYS A 4 -15.19 -23.48 -18.80
CA LYS A 4 -14.51 -24.00 -17.61
C LYS A 4 -13.08 -23.43 -17.51
N SER A 5 -12.33 -23.51 -18.61
CA SER A 5 -10.95 -23.00 -18.70
C SER A 5 -10.83 -21.49 -18.43
N LYS A 6 -11.81 -20.68 -18.84
CA LYS A 6 -11.80 -19.22 -18.59
C LYS A 6 -12.08 -18.88 -17.12
N LYS A 7 -12.93 -19.66 -16.44
CA LYS A 7 -13.12 -19.60 -14.99
C LYS A 7 -11.86 -20.03 -14.23
N ASP A 8 -11.22 -21.11 -14.67
CA ASP A 8 -10.00 -21.63 -14.05
C ASP A 8 -8.83 -20.63 -14.16
N LEU A 9 -8.74 -19.88 -15.27
CA LEU A 9 -7.76 -18.80 -15.46
C LEU A 9 -8.08 -17.55 -14.63
N LEU A 10 -9.35 -17.19 -14.47
CA LEU A 10 -9.78 -16.05 -13.63
C LEU A 10 -9.49 -16.31 -12.13
N ASN A 11 -9.63 -17.56 -11.69
CA ASN A 11 -9.35 -17.98 -10.32
C ASN A 11 -7.83 -18.05 -10.03
N MET A 12 -6.97 -18.15 -11.04
CA MET A 12 -5.51 -18.11 -10.85
C MET A 12 -4.97 -16.68 -10.61
N GLU A 13 -5.71 -15.64 -11.02
CA GLU A 13 -5.29 -14.23 -10.87
C GLU A 13 -5.80 -13.59 -9.57
N LEU A 14 -6.90 -14.11 -9.02
CA LEU A 14 -7.32 -13.81 -7.65
C LEU A 14 -6.48 -14.67 -6.71
N ILE A 15 -5.63 -14.06 -5.88
CA ILE A 15 -4.98 -14.77 -4.77
C ILE A 15 -6.10 -15.19 -3.80
N GLU A 16 -6.69 -16.36 -4.03
CA GLU A 16 -7.69 -16.95 -3.16
C GLU A 16 -6.98 -17.41 -1.87
N ASP A 17 -7.27 -16.73 -0.77
CA ASP A 17 -6.77 -17.11 0.54
C ASP A 17 -7.67 -18.19 1.14
N ARG A 18 -7.10 -19.40 1.27
CA ARG A 18 -7.73 -20.59 1.87
C ARG A 18 -8.28 -20.36 3.28
N TYR A 19 -7.83 -19.32 3.99
CA TYR A 19 -8.41 -18.91 5.27
C TYR A 19 -9.87 -18.46 5.15
N PHE A 20 -10.26 -17.80 4.06
CA PHE A 20 -11.61 -17.26 3.90
C PHE A 20 -12.58 -18.25 3.24
N GLU A 21 -12.08 -19.28 2.57
CA GLU A 21 -12.88 -20.34 1.97
C GLU A 21 -13.71 -21.15 2.99
N GLU A 22 -14.83 -21.71 2.54
CA GLU A 22 -15.66 -22.62 3.34
C GLU A 22 -14.95 -23.97 3.56
N GLY A 23 -15.13 -24.58 4.74
CA GLY A 23 -14.62 -25.94 5.04
C GLY A 23 -13.21 -26.03 5.65
N ASN A 24 -12.35 -25.01 5.50
CA ASN A 24 -10.96 -25.03 5.99
C ASN A 24 -10.79 -24.69 7.49
N TRP A 25 -11.67 -25.21 8.37
CA TRP A 25 -11.72 -24.84 9.80
C TRP A 25 -10.40 -25.02 10.56
N GLY A 26 -9.64 -26.08 10.28
CA GLY A 26 -8.34 -26.32 10.92
C GLY A 26 -7.29 -25.24 10.59
N LEU A 27 -7.26 -24.76 9.35
CA LEU A 27 -6.38 -23.67 8.92
C LEU A 27 -6.77 -22.37 9.62
N LYS A 28 -8.07 -22.08 9.66
CA LYS A 28 -8.61 -20.88 10.30
C LYS A 28 -8.20 -20.80 11.77
N ILE A 29 -8.51 -21.85 12.53
CA ILE A 29 -8.19 -21.89 13.97
C ILE A 29 -6.68 -21.71 14.20
N ARG A 30 -5.83 -22.43 13.45
CA ARG A 30 -4.38 -22.32 13.61
C ARG A 30 -3.86 -20.91 13.33
N GLN A 31 -4.30 -20.29 12.24
CA GLN A 31 -3.86 -18.95 11.86
C GLN A 31 -4.41 -17.89 12.83
N THR A 32 -5.68 -17.97 13.23
CA THR A 32 -6.25 -17.06 14.23
C THR A 32 -5.51 -17.17 15.56
N LEU A 33 -5.23 -18.39 16.05
CA LEU A 33 -4.46 -18.58 17.27
C LEU A 33 -3.04 -18.02 17.13
N ALA A 34 -2.35 -18.27 16.02
CA ALA A 34 -1.02 -17.72 15.79
C ALA A 34 -1.01 -16.18 15.81
N VAL A 35 -2.04 -15.54 15.24
CA VAL A 35 -2.22 -14.08 15.28
C VAL A 35 -2.47 -13.61 16.71
N LEU A 36 -3.36 -14.26 17.46
CA LEU A 36 -3.62 -13.91 18.86
C LEU A 36 -2.37 -14.06 19.73
N PHE A 37 -1.61 -15.15 19.57
CA PHE A 37 -0.34 -15.33 20.27
C PHE A 37 0.69 -14.27 19.89
N SER A 38 0.77 -13.90 18.62
CA SER A 38 1.65 -12.81 18.16
C SER A 38 1.31 -11.49 18.84
N TRP A 39 0.01 -11.19 18.99
CA TRP A 39 -0.43 -10.00 19.72
C TRP A 39 -0.05 -10.04 21.20
N ILE A 40 -0.15 -11.20 21.86
CA ILE A 40 0.29 -11.34 23.26
C ILE A 40 1.80 -11.09 23.37
N ILE A 41 2.60 -11.69 22.49
CA ILE A 41 4.06 -11.50 22.46
C ILE A 41 4.43 -10.02 22.26
N LEU A 42 3.68 -9.30 21.41
CA LEU A 42 3.92 -7.89 21.14
C LEU A 42 3.45 -6.97 22.28
N ILE A 43 2.25 -7.21 22.81
CA ILE A 43 1.59 -6.30 23.78
C ILE A 43 2.08 -6.54 25.21
N TYR A 44 2.35 -7.79 25.59
CA TYR A 44 2.69 -8.13 26.97
C TYR A 44 3.95 -7.40 27.48
N PRO A 45 5.06 -7.31 26.73
CA PRO A 45 6.23 -6.53 27.16
C PRO A 45 5.93 -5.04 27.36
N ILE A 46 5.04 -4.47 26.54
CA ILE A 46 4.61 -3.07 26.66
C ILE A 46 3.81 -2.89 27.96
N LEU A 47 2.90 -3.81 28.27
CA LEU A 47 2.13 -3.78 29.52
C LEU A 47 3.03 -3.94 30.73
N VAL A 48 4.03 -4.82 30.68
CA VAL A 48 5.03 -4.96 31.76
C VAL A 48 5.82 -3.67 31.94
N ALA A 49 6.26 -3.03 30.86
CA ALA A 49 6.98 -1.76 30.93
C ALA A 49 6.11 -0.65 31.58
N ILE A 50 4.84 -0.52 31.16
CA ILE A 50 3.90 0.44 31.76
C ILE A 50 3.67 0.13 33.24
N ASN A 51 3.39 -1.13 33.57
CA ASN A 51 3.11 -1.56 34.94
C ASN A 51 4.31 -1.35 35.87
N SER A 52 5.53 -1.37 35.31
CA SER A 52 6.78 -1.22 36.05
C SER A 52 7.34 0.21 36.05
N SER A 53 6.70 1.14 35.32
CA SER A 53 7.11 2.54 35.23
C SER A 53 6.85 3.33 36.53
N THR A 54 5.93 2.84 37.36
CA THR A 54 5.58 3.45 38.65
C THR A 54 6.12 2.61 39.80
N SER A 55 6.23 3.18 41.00
CA SER A 55 6.78 2.45 42.17
C SER A 55 5.89 1.34 42.71
N LYS A 56 4.62 1.27 42.27
CA LYS A 56 3.65 0.23 42.66
C LYS A 56 2.98 -0.29 41.40
N PRO A 57 2.71 -1.60 41.29
CA PRO A 57 1.98 -2.12 40.14
C PRO A 57 0.61 -1.46 40.03
N PHE A 58 0.22 -1.12 38.81
CA PHE A 58 -1.13 -0.69 38.48
C PHE A 58 -2.05 -1.91 38.32
N TRP A 59 -1.51 -3.02 37.80
CA TRP A 59 -2.17 -4.30 37.67
C TRP A 59 -1.37 -5.39 38.40
N ASP A 60 -1.99 -6.00 39.42
CA ASP A 60 -1.34 -7.03 40.24
C ASP A 60 -1.08 -8.35 39.47
N PHE A 61 -1.85 -8.61 38.41
CA PHE A 61 -1.70 -9.83 37.59
C PHE A 61 -0.65 -9.71 36.48
N ILE A 62 -0.14 -8.50 36.23
CA ILE A 62 0.93 -8.26 35.24
C ILE A 62 2.25 -8.17 35.99
N PHE A 63 3.30 -8.76 35.42
CA PHE A 63 4.62 -8.70 36.02
C PHE A 63 5.05 -7.24 36.24
N HIS A 64 5.71 -7.00 37.38
CA HIS A 64 6.18 -5.69 37.82
C HIS A 64 7.64 -5.82 38.27
N TRP A 65 8.57 -5.19 37.55
CA TRP A 65 9.94 -5.07 38.03
C TRP A 65 10.06 -3.87 38.97
N SER A 66 10.96 -3.96 39.96
CA SER A 66 11.25 -2.85 40.88
C SER A 66 12.75 -2.61 41.08
N PHE A 67 13.60 -3.36 40.36
CA PHE A 67 15.05 -3.26 40.44
C PHE A 67 15.56 -1.92 39.87
N ALA A 68 16.61 -1.38 40.49
CA ALA A 68 17.14 -0.06 40.14
C ALA A 68 17.68 -0.01 38.70
N GLU A 69 18.30 -1.09 38.24
CA GLU A 69 18.84 -1.26 36.89
C GLU A 69 17.73 -1.16 35.83
N GLY A 70 16.56 -1.72 36.12
CA GLY A 70 15.39 -1.67 35.23
C GLY A 70 14.90 -0.23 34.99
N ARG A 71 14.91 0.60 36.04
CA ARG A 71 14.52 2.02 35.91
C ARG A 71 15.54 2.85 35.13
N VAL A 72 16.83 2.56 35.27
CA VAL A 72 17.87 3.20 34.45
C VAL A 72 17.70 2.82 32.98
N PHE A 73 17.49 1.54 32.69
CA PHE A 73 17.24 1.05 31.34
C PHE A 73 15.99 1.69 30.73
N GLU A 74 14.87 1.73 31.45
CA GLU A 74 13.62 2.36 31.02
C GLU A 74 13.83 3.82 30.65
N HIS A 75 14.50 4.59 31.51
CA HIS A 75 14.80 6.00 31.23
C HIS A 75 15.67 6.19 29.98
N ILE A 76 16.68 5.35 29.78
CA ILE A 76 17.55 5.42 28.59
C ILE A 76 16.73 5.13 27.33
N VAL A 77 15.98 4.02 27.32
CA VAL A 77 15.17 3.62 26.17
C VAL A 77 14.12 4.68 25.86
N PHE A 78 13.39 5.16 26.86
CA PHE A 78 12.37 6.19 26.67
C PHE A 78 12.98 7.50 26.16
N SER A 79 14.14 7.92 26.69
CA SER A 79 14.86 9.11 26.24
C SER A 79 15.31 9.00 24.79
N VAL A 80 15.83 7.85 24.37
CA VAL A 80 16.25 7.58 22.98
C VAL A 80 15.03 7.57 22.06
N LEU A 81 13.96 6.87 22.42
CA LEU A 81 12.72 6.80 21.63
C LEU A 81 12.07 8.18 21.49
N LEU A 82 11.99 8.95 22.57
CA LEU A 82 11.41 10.29 22.55
C LEU A 82 12.22 11.24 21.66
N LYS A 83 13.55 11.29 21.83
CA LYS A 83 14.43 12.15 21.01
C LYS A 83 14.43 11.71 19.55
N GLY A 84 14.50 10.41 19.29
CA GLY A 84 14.44 9.85 17.94
C GLY A 84 13.11 10.14 17.27
N GLY A 85 11.99 9.93 17.98
CA GLY A 85 10.65 10.23 17.50
C GLY A 85 10.45 11.72 17.20
N LEU A 86 10.90 12.61 18.10
CA LEU A 86 10.90 14.05 17.85
C LEU A 86 11.76 14.42 16.63
N GLY A 87 12.94 13.81 16.48
CA GLY A 87 13.80 14.01 15.32
C GLY A 87 13.11 13.63 14.01
N VAL A 88 12.46 12.47 13.96
CA VAL A 88 11.69 12.02 12.80
C VAL A 88 10.55 13.00 12.50
N ILE A 89 9.75 13.38 13.50
CA ILE A 89 8.63 14.32 13.32
C ILE A 89 9.12 15.65 12.75
N LEU A 90 10.20 16.21 13.30
CA LEU A 90 10.77 17.47 12.83
C LEU A 90 11.25 17.36 11.38
N ILE A 91 12.02 16.33 11.05
CA ILE A 91 12.55 16.11 9.69
C ILE A 91 11.41 15.89 8.70
N SER A 92 10.43 15.05 9.03
CA SER A 92 9.26 14.80 8.18
C SER A 92 8.44 16.07 7.97
N THR A 93 8.27 16.89 9.01
CA THR A 93 7.56 18.18 8.89
C THR A 93 8.33 19.15 8.00
N MET A 94 9.65 19.23 8.12
CA MET A 94 10.49 20.05 7.24
C MET A 94 10.36 19.61 5.78
N PHE A 95 10.42 18.31 5.50
CA PHE A 95 10.22 17.79 4.14
C PHE A 95 8.80 18.07 3.63
N LEU A 96 7.79 17.94 4.48
CA LEU A 96 6.40 18.24 4.10
C LEU A 96 6.25 19.71 3.69
N ILE A 97 6.75 20.64 4.51
CA ILE A 97 6.72 22.08 4.21
C ILE A 97 7.48 22.37 2.92
N HIS A 98 8.67 21.79 2.76
CA HIS A 98 9.48 21.96 1.55
C HIS A 98 8.77 21.44 0.30
N ASN A 99 8.19 20.24 0.37
CA ASN A 99 7.47 19.63 -0.74
C ASN A 99 6.25 20.46 -1.13
N ASN A 100 5.46 20.93 -0.15
CA ASN A 100 4.30 21.79 -0.42
C ASN A 100 4.72 23.10 -1.08
N TYR A 101 5.80 23.72 -0.60
CA TYR A 101 6.34 24.92 -1.22
C TYR A 101 6.79 24.67 -2.66
N MET A 102 7.51 23.57 -2.92
CA MET A 102 7.96 23.20 -4.26
C MET A 102 6.80 22.93 -5.21
N GLU A 103 5.74 22.27 -4.73
CA GLU A 103 4.53 22.01 -5.51
C GLU A 103 3.88 23.33 -5.96
N GLU A 104 3.62 24.24 -5.03
CA GLU A 104 2.92 25.50 -5.31
C GLU A 104 3.76 26.48 -6.14
N HIS A 105 5.07 26.57 -5.87
CA HIS A 105 5.89 27.66 -6.41
C HIS A 105 6.74 27.23 -7.61
N VAL A 106 7.13 25.95 -7.69
CA VAL A 106 8.05 25.45 -8.71
C VAL A 106 7.33 24.54 -9.70
N PHE A 107 6.67 23.48 -9.22
CA PHE A 107 6.03 22.50 -10.09
C PHE A 107 4.75 23.03 -10.74
N ALA A 108 3.99 23.88 -10.07
CA ALA A 108 2.85 24.57 -10.69
C ALA A 108 3.26 25.45 -11.89
N LYS A 109 4.48 25.98 -11.91
CA LYS A 109 4.99 26.88 -12.96
C LYS A 109 5.80 26.17 -14.03
N LYS A 110 6.39 25.02 -13.71
CA LYS A 110 7.28 24.27 -14.59
C LYS A 110 6.63 22.96 -15.01
N LYS A 111 6.34 22.82 -16.31
CA LYS A 111 6.00 21.53 -16.88
C LYS A 111 7.23 20.61 -16.79
N LEU A 112 7.12 19.55 -15.99
CA LEU A 112 8.19 18.58 -15.76
C LEU A 112 8.31 17.55 -16.89
N TYR A 113 7.28 17.45 -17.73
CA TYR A 113 7.25 16.57 -18.89
C TYR A 113 7.51 17.34 -20.19
N ASN A 114 8.04 16.65 -21.19
CA ASN A 114 8.17 17.19 -22.53
C ASN A 114 6.77 17.25 -23.17
N GLU A 115 6.25 18.46 -23.38
CA GLU A 115 4.92 18.70 -23.95
C GLU A 115 4.75 18.02 -25.31
N PHE A 116 5.74 18.14 -26.19
CA PHE A 116 5.69 17.56 -27.52
C PHE A 116 5.60 16.03 -27.45
N GLN A 117 6.38 15.42 -26.55
CA GLN A 117 6.34 13.98 -26.33
C GLN A 117 5.00 13.53 -25.74
N ALA A 118 4.44 14.28 -24.78
CA ALA A 118 3.15 13.97 -24.17
C ALA A 118 1.99 14.09 -25.18
N GLU A 119 2.01 15.12 -26.03
CA GLU A 119 1.02 15.30 -27.09
C GLU A 119 1.10 14.16 -28.11
N ASN A 120 2.32 13.78 -28.53
CA ASN A 120 2.52 12.65 -29.43
C ASN A 120 2.00 11.35 -28.82
N ARG A 121 2.38 11.02 -27.57
CA ARG A 121 1.86 9.84 -26.87
C ARG A 121 0.33 9.85 -26.77
N THR A 122 -0.27 11.00 -26.52
CA THR A 122 -1.74 11.16 -26.47
C THR A 122 -2.38 10.87 -27.82
N LYS A 123 -1.79 11.34 -28.94
CA LYS A 123 -2.25 11.02 -30.30
C LYS A 123 -2.15 9.52 -30.58
N VAL A 124 -1.03 8.89 -30.23
CA VAL A 124 -0.84 7.44 -30.40
C VAL A 124 -1.88 6.64 -29.61
N LEU A 125 -2.10 6.98 -28.34
CA LEU A 125 -3.12 6.34 -27.51
C LEU A 125 -4.52 6.54 -28.08
N ASN A 126 -4.85 7.75 -28.55
CA ASN A 126 -6.15 8.02 -29.15
C ASN A 126 -6.37 7.22 -30.43
N GLU A 127 -5.36 7.02 -31.27
CA GLU A 127 -5.46 6.15 -32.45
C GLU A 127 -5.72 4.69 -32.04
N ILE A 128 -4.95 4.16 -31.08
CA ILE A 128 -5.11 2.78 -30.57
C ILE A 128 -6.51 2.58 -30.00
N TYR A 129 -6.96 3.50 -29.15
CA TYR A 129 -8.29 3.43 -28.53
C TYR A 129 -9.41 3.64 -29.52
N THR A 130 -9.24 4.51 -30.52
CA THR A 130 -10.26 4.73 -31.55
C THR A 130 -10.43 3.50 -32.44
N ALA A 131 -9.33 2.84 -32.81
CA ALA A 131 -9.37 1.61 -33.58
C ALA A 131 -10.04 0.46 -32.83
N ARG A 132 -9.87 0.40 -31.50
CA ARG A 132 -10.30 -0.74 -30.67
C ARG A 132 -11.66 -0.55 -30.03
N PHE A 133 -11.96 0.65 -29.55
CA PHE A 133 -13.12 0.96 -28.72
C PHE A 133 -14.07 2.00 -29.34
N GLY A 134 -13.78 2.45 -30.56
CA GLY A 134 -14.55 3.49 -31.24
C GLY A 134 -14.16 4.91 -30.82
N LYS A 135 -14.80 5.92 -31.40
CA LYS A 135 -14.45 7.35 -31.23
C LYS A 135 -14.54 7.81 -29.77
N GLN A 136 -13.74 8.80 -29.41
CA GLN A 136 -13.69 9.37 -28.06
C GLN A 136 -15.06 9.82 -27.56
N GLU A 137 -15.83 10.54 -28.38
CA GLU A 137 -17.18 11.01 -28.06
C GLU A 137 -18.11 9.86 -27.60
N PHE A 138 -18.02 8.71 -28.27
CA PHE A 138 -18.80 7.54 -27.89
C PHE A 138 -18.34 6.97 -26.55
N ARG A 139 -17.03 6.83 -26.34
CA ARG A 139 -16.45 6.29 -25.09
C ARG A 139 -16.79 7.14 -23.88
N GLU A 140 -16.82 8.46 -24.03
CA GLU A 140 -17.15 9.42 -22.97
C GLU A 140 -18.66 9.52 -22.71
N SER A 141 -19.50 9.11 -23.67
CA SER A 141 -20.97 9.17 -23.53
C SER A 141 -21.58 8.02 -22.72
N ILE A 142 -20.83 6.95 -22.47
CA ILE A 142 -21.31 5.73 -21.81
C ILE A 142 -20.62 5.50 -20.47
N GLN A 143 -21.35 5.00 -19.48
CA GLN A 143 -20.80 4.69 -18.15
C GLN A 143 -20.23 3.27 -18.06
N TYR A 144 -20.76 2.34 -18.87
CA TYR A 144 -20.38 0.93 -18.85
C TYR A 144 -20.09 0.45 -20.26
N TYR A 145 -18.94 -0.18 -20.44
CA TYR A 145 -18.50 -0.80 -21.68
C TYR A 145 -17.98 -2.21 -21.40
N ILE A 146 -18.57 -3.22 -22.04
CA ILE A 146 -18.10 -4.59 -21.93
C ILE A 146 -17.07 -4.81 -23.03
N VAL A 147 -15.81 -4.98 -22.64
CA VAL A 147 -14.70 -5.23 -23.57
C VAL A 147 -14.76 -6.68 -24.05
N ALA A 148 -14.90 -6.89 -25.36
CA ALA A 148 -14.82 -8.22 -25.93
C ALA A 148 -13.37 -8.76 -25.84
N PRO A 149 -13.14 -10.08 -25.70
CA PRO A 149 -11.80 -10.65 -25.55
C PRO A 149 -10.81 -10.23 -26.63
N GLU A 150 -11.26 -10.13 -27.88
CA GLU A 150 -10.49 -9.67 -29.05
C GLU A 150 -10.10 -8.19 -28.99
N GLN A 151 -10.86 -7.39 -28.24
CA GLN A 151 -10.59 -5.98 -27.98
C GLN A 151 -9.70 -5.78 -26.74
N ASN A 152 -9.20 -6.83 -26.11
CA ASN A 152 -8.28 -6.67 -24.98
C ASN A 152 -6.93 -6.09 -25.44
N LEU A 153 -6.25 -5.33 -24.57
CA LEU A 153 -4.93 -4.79 -24.86
C LEU A 153 -3.87 -5.90 -24.66
N PRO A 154 -3.07 -6.23 -25.68
CA PRO A 154 -1.93 -7.12 -25.51
C PRO A 154 -0.92 -6.53 -24.53
N ASN A 155 -0.17 -7.41 -23.86
CA ASN A 155 0.96 -7.01 -23.02
C ASN A 155 1.94 -6.16 -23.84
N HIS A 156 2.45 -5.09 -23.24
CA HIS A 156 3.43 -4.17 -23.84
C HIS A 156 2.97 -3.39 -25.10
N LEU A 157 1.73 -3.53 -25.59
CA LEU A 157 1.26 -2.85 -26.80
C LEU A 157 1.58 -1.33 -26.79
N ILE A 158 1.29 -0.67 -25.68
CA ILE A 158 1.50 0.78 -25.55
C ILE A 158 2.99 1.15 -25.63
N GLU A 159 3.85 0.37 -24.96
CA GLU A 159 5.30 0.60 -24.96
C GLU A 159 5.90 0.38 -26.35
N GLU A 160 5.47 -0.69 -27.04
CA GLU A 160 5.91 -1.01 -28.40
C GLU A 160 5.50 0.08 -29.40
N GLU A 161 4.25 0.56 -29.31
CA GLU A 161 3.76 1.62 -30.18
C GLU A 161 4.44 2.96 -29.93
N PHE A 162 4.77 3.30 -28.67
CA PHE A 162 5.58 4.47 -28.35
C PHE A 162 6.98 4.38 -28.94
N LYS A 163 7.67 3.25 -28.77
CA LYS A 163 9.00 3.01 -29.38
C LYS A 163 8.95 3.11 -30.90
N LYS A 164 7.96 2.49 -31.54
CA LYS A 164 7.77 2.50 -32.99
C LYS A 164 7.56 3.91 -33.55
N LYS A 165 6.83 4.76 -32.83
CA LYS A 165 6.56 6.14 -33.22
C LYS A 165 7.57 7.16 -32.67
N GLY A 166 8.63 6.70 -32.00
CA GLY A 166 9.71 7.54 -31.50
C GLY A 166 9.28 8.51 -30.39
N CYS A 167 8.32 8.11 -29.55
CA CYS A 167 7.78 8.91 -28.47
C CYS A 167 7.89 8.25 -27.10
#